data_AF-A0A2N1P7K2-F1
#
_entry.id   AF-A0A2N1P7K2-F1
#
_cell.length_a   1.000
_cell.length_b   1.000
_cell.length_c   1.000
_cell.angle_alpha   90.00
_cell.angle_beta   90.00
_cell.angle_gamma   90.00
#
_symmetry.space_group_name_H-M   'P 1'
#
loop_
_entity.id
_entity.type
_entity.pdbx_description
1 polymer ?
#
loop_
_entity_poly.entity_id
_entity_poly.type
_entity_poly.pdbx_seq_one_letter_code
_entity_poly.pdbx_strand_id
1 'polypeptide(L)'
;MSLKQILKSVIAGAAIVFWTAQGIAADETKAQEIIYYYLDLLRSGNFESAAGLWEPSCLEQSNRLGIKYDGIPIKADCVSPFVYNYENMKIFLPDGIVAKAVLDSNTIRWKLEGALDSEKITYYYYTTLIGDYYWIIPPHYYYSKGWPVTESKYFRFFINPDRLSHYNELIARSLDDMVESLAAELIMSDEKLNLLADKKIDYYLCLDDREAENLSGMNNKEGYDRGFDIIITRFIPDFHKVALLLLNYELQNPPLFTLPLIREGLATCFVGQWQRAPEVVFDFGDYILKYDIVELDSILTYDQFLDKTSGDITNPVGACLAKYIYSQLGEERFFDLYRSLSGDYKTVSSLSCDDIKRTIEMALNQPWPDIKSGFLDFMEKRRSRHGLIYPGETTTEKVLINDSGLVLSVSDKWLKIEYRNESDNRMEMNLLLDKEPQLADKKSMLFDEQYKTNYGFEGFRFGIKFDKNEIGLYDYAVNQIKAKFIDDPGIESPYYDSTENKITAYFDLELIGGASTDFSSYRILK
;
A
#
# COMPACT_ATOMS: atom_id res chain seq x y z
N MET A 1 22.00 23.85 -51.67
CA MET A 1 23.40 24.33 -51.52
C MET A 1 23.91 23.86 -50.17
N SER A 2 25.04 23.16 -50.14
CA SER A 2 25.39 22.19 -49.09
C SER A 2 26.02 22.77 -47.83
N LEU A 3 25.70 22.09 -46.73
CA LEU A 3 26.17 22.12 -45.34
C LEU A 3 27.71 21.96 -45.15
N LYS A 4 28.54 22.69 -45.91
CA LYS A 4 30.00 22.46 -46.00
C LYS A 4 30.90 23.66 -45.70
N GLN A 5 30.43 24.69 -44.99
CA GLN A 5 31.22 25.92 -44.78
C GLN A 5 31.15 26.57 -43.39
N ILE A 6 30.85 25.84 -42.33
CA ILE A 6 31.05 26.31 -40.96
C ILE A 6 31.73 25.21 -40.13
N LEU A 7 33.00 24.91 -40.45
CA LEU A 7 33.84 24.09 -39.56
C LEU A 7 35.35 24.21 -39.88
N LYS A 8 35.95 25.36 -39.56
CA LYS A 8 37.38 25.62 -39.27
C LYS A 8 37.37 26.93 -38.47
N SER A 9 37.95 27.14 -37.30
CA SER A 9 39.18 26.62 -36.71
C SER A 9 39.35 27.27 -35.32
N VAL A 10 39.44 26.48 -34.24
CA VAL A 10 40.27 26.79 -33.05
C VAL A 10 40.74 25.45 -32.49
N ILE A 11 41.97 25.07 -32.83
CA ILE A 11 42.73 24.00 -32.17
C ILE A 11 43.71 24.72 -31.26
N ALA A 12 43.49 24.65 -29.95
CA ALA A 12 44.47 25.01 -28.93
C ALA A 12 44.34 24.03 -27.75
N GLY A 13 45.30 23.12 -27.70
CA GLY A 13 45.71 22.22 -26.60
C GLY A 13 44.78 22.06 -25.40
N ALA A 14 43.94 21.02 -25.44
CA ALA A 14 43.54 20.31 -24.24
C ALA A 14 44.41 19.06 -24.13
N ALA A 15 45.38 19.08 -23.21
CA ALA A 15 46.03 17.87 -22.75
C ALA A 15 44.95 17.00 -22.08
N ILE A 16 44.54 15.94 -22.77
CA ILE A 16 43.70 14.89 -22.18
C ILE A 16 44.61 14.17 -21.19
N VAL A 17 44.54 14.57 -19.92
CA VAL A 17 44.96 13.71 -18.82
C VAL A 17 43.93 12.60 -18.77
N PHE A 18 44.24 11.48 -19.43
CA PHE A 18 43.57 10.21 -19.14
C PHE A 18 43.91 9.86 -17.69
N TRP A 19 43.03 10.25 -16.76
CA TRP A 19 42.89 9.47 -15.54
C TRP A 19 42.38 8.10 -15.98
N THR A 20 43.30 7.16 -16.16
CA THR A 20 42.96 5.76 -16.00
C THR A 20 42.47 5.62 -14.57
N ALA A 21 41.14 5.67 -14.37
CA ALA A 21 40.54 5.12 -13.17
C ALA A 21 40.97 3.65 -13.15
N GLN A 22 42.04 3.34 -12.43
CA GLN A 22 42.23 2.00 -11.91
C GLN A 22 41.01 1.78 -11.04
N GLY A 23 40.02 1.06 -11.57
CA GLY A 23 38.92 0.57 -10.75
C GLY A 23 39.57 -0.22 -9.63
N ILE A 24 39.52 0.33 -8.42
CA ILE A 24 39.86 -0.43 -7.22
C ILE A 24 38.82 -1.55 -7.23
N ALA A 25 39.28 -2.77 -7.54
CA ALA A 25 38.44 -3.94 -7.42
C ALA A 25 37.99 -4.01 -5.94
N ALA A 26 36.73 -4.34 -5.70
CA ALA A 26 36.22 -4.56 -4.35
C ALA A 26 37.19 -5.49 -3.61
N ASP A 27 37.59 -5.15 -2.38
CA ASP A 27 38.41 -6.03 -1.54
C ASP A 27 37.49 -7.14 -1.00
N GLU A 28 37.24 -8.12 -1.86
CA GLU A 28 36.30 -9.21 -1.62
C GLU A 28 36.64 -10.00 -0.35
N THR A 29 37.93 -10.07 0.00
CA THR A 29 38.41 -10.77 1.21
C THR A 29 37.91 -10.06 2.47
N LYS A 30 38.06 -8.74 2.57
CA LYS A 30 37.53 -7.99 3.73
C LYS A 30 36.02 -8.03 3.81
N ALA A 31 35.34 -7.86 2.67
CA ALA A 31 33.89 -7.95 2.62
C ALA A 31 33.38 -9.33 3.07
N GLN A 32 34.12 -10.39 2.70
CA GLN A 32 33.86 -11.76 3.13
C GLN A 32 34.07 -11.92 4.64
N GLU A 33 35.18 -11.43 5.19
CA GLU A 33 35.46 -11.49 6.63
C GLU A 33 34.32 -10.88 7.46
N ILE A 34 33.79 -9.72 7.04
CA ILE A 34 32.67 -9.06 7.73
C ILE A 34 31.40 -9.91 7.73
N ILE A 35 30.98 -10.43 6.57
CA ILE A 35 29.73 -11.21 6.52
C ILE A 35 29.86 -12.53 7.27
N TYR A 36 31.01 -13.23 7.20
CA TYR A 36 31.23 -14.43 7.99
C TYR A 36 31.26 -14.13 9.49
N TYR A 37 31.86 -13.00 9.90
CA TYR A 37 31.87 -12.58 11.29
C TYR A 37 30.46 -12.27 11.80
N TYR A 38 29.63 -11.61 11.00
CA TYR A 38 28.22 -11.39 11.31
C TYR A 38 27.45 -12.70 11.54
N LEU A 39 27.60 -13.68 10.65
CA LEU A 39 26.92 -14.97 10.77
C LEU A 39 27.42 -15.77 12.00
N ASP A 40 28.71 -15.68 12.35
CA ASP A 40 29.25 -16.30 13.56
C ASP A 40 28.70 -15.64 14.84
N LEU A 41 28.60 -14.31 14.84
CA LEU A 41 27.97 -13.56 15.95
C LEU A 41 26.50 -13.94 16.12
N LEU A 42 25.73 -14.03 15.03
CA LEU A 42 24.37 -14.55 15.07
C LEU A 42 24.33 -15.96 15.69
N ARG A 43 25.17 -16.89 15.22
CA ARG A 43 25.23 -18.27 15.70
C ARG A 43 25.58 -18.38 17.19
N SER A 44 26.48 -17.53 17.66
CA SER A 44 26.90 -17.49 19.06
C SER A 44 25.86 -16.85 19.99
N GLY A 45 24.80 -16.25 19.43
CA GLY A 45 23.81 -15.47 20.18
C GLY A 45 24.31 -14.08 20.60
N ASN A 46 25.44 -13.61 20.07
CA ASN A 46 25.97 -12.28 20.34
C ASN A 46 25.34 -11.24 19.40
N PHE A 47 24.04 -11.04 19.59
CA PHE A 47 23.23 -10.18 18.73
C PHE A 47 23.60 -8.70 18.80
N GLU A 48 24.07 -8.22 19.94
CA GLU A 48 24.52 -6.84 20.12
C GLU A 48 25.72 -6.53 19.22
N SER A 49 26.72 -7.42 19.20
CA SER A 49 27.89 -7.26 18.32
C SER A 49 27.51 -7.46 16.85
N ALA A 50 26.59 -8.39 16.55
CA ALA A 50 26.09 -8.60 15.19
C ALA A 50 25.39 -7.34 14.66
N ALA A 51 24.53 -6.71 15.47
CA ALA A 51 23.89 -5.46 15.12
C ALA A 51 24.93 -4.37 14.81
N GLY A 52 26.04 -4.31 15.56
CA GLY A 52 27.14 -3.36 15.33
C GLY A 52 27.90 -3.49 14.00
N LEU A 53 27.62 -4.53 13.18
CA LEU A 53 28.19 -4.68 11.83
C LEU A 53 27.32 -4.07 10.72
N TRP A 54 26.09 -3.69 11.05
CA TRP A 54 25.25 -2.89 10.17
C TRP A 54 25.75 -1.45 10.11
N GLU A 55 25.63 -0.83 8.94
CA GLU A 55 26.02 0.55 8.75
C GLU A 55 25.24 1.47 9.74
N PRO A 56 25.92 2.40 10.45
CA PRO A 56 25.29 3.17 11.53
C PRO A 56 24.02 3.94 11.14
N SER A 57 23.98 4.56 9.96
CA SER A 57 22.78 5.27 9.50
C SER A 57 21.62 4.33 9.17
N CYS A 58 21.90 3.09 8.75
CA CYS A 58 20.89 2.04 8.58
C CYS A 58 20.28 1.64 9.93
N LEU A 59 21.10 1.51 10.98
CA LEU A 59 20.61 1.21 12.34
C LEU A 59 19.82 2.38 12.92
N GLU A 60 20.24 3.61 12.68
CA GLU A 60 19.47 4.80 13.05
C GLU A 60 18.10 4.77 12.36
N GLN A 61 18.06 4.54 11.05
CA GLN A 61 16.83 4.41 10.29
C GLN A 61 15.93 3.31 10.88
N SER A 62 16.47 2.11 11.09
CA SER A 62 15.74 0.97 11.66
C SER A 62 15.13 1.28 13.02
N ASN A 63 15.80 2.04 13.88
CA ASN A 63 15.35 2.28 15.25
C ASN A 63 14.59 3.61 15.46
N ARG A 64 14.53 4.49 14.45
CA ARG A 64 14.06 5.89 14.61
C ARG A 64 12.63 6.02 15.14
N LEU A 65 11.75 5.06 14.84
CA LEU A 65 10.35 5.07 15.28
C LEU A 65 10.11 4.27 16.57
N GLY A 66 11.16 3.74 17.20
CA GLY A 66 11.04 3.02 18.48
C GLY A 66 10.39 1.64 18.42
N ILE A 67 9.83 1.23 17.27
CA ILE A 67 9.16 -0.07 17.09
C ILE A 67 10.17 -1.19 17.33
N LYS A 68 9.82 -2.15 18.19
CA LYS A 68 10.53 -3.40 18.46
C LYS A 68 9.61 -4.58 18.19
N TYR A 69 10.19 -5.74 17.92
CA TYR A 69 9.41 -6.95 17.69
C TYR A 69 9.74 -8.01 18.73
N ASP A 70 8.72 -8.61 19.32
CA ASP A 70 8.89 -9.63 20.35
C ASP A 70 9.68 -10.82 19.80
N GLY A 71 10.69 -11.25 20.56
CA GLY A 71 11.55 -12.39 20.19
C GLY A 71 12.49 -12.12 19.01
N ILE A 72 12.58 -10.89 18.49
CA ILE A 72 13.48 -10.54 17.40
C ILE A 72 14.72 -9.81 17.94
N PRO A 73 15.92 -10.42 17.83
CA PRO A 73 17.11 -9.85 18.45
C PRO A 73 17.72 -8.68 17.67
N ILE A 74 17.53 -8.61 16.36
CA ILE A 74 18.07 -7.56 15.49
C ILE A 74 16.96 -7.10 14.55
N LYS A 75 16.39 -5.92 14.81
CA LYS A 75 15.28 -5.38 14.01
C LYS A 75 15.66 -5.21 12.53
N ALA A 76 16.83 -4.64 12.25
CA ALA A 76 17.32 -4.44 10.88
C ALA A 76 17.37 -5.73 10.03
N ASP A 77 17.37 -6.90 10.69
CA ASP A 77 17.39 -8.21 10.05
C ASP A 77 16.11 -9.03 10.33
N CYS A 78 15.03 -8.40 10.82
CA CYS A 78 13.83 -9.12 11.26
C CYS A 78 13.08 -9.84 10.14
N VAL A 79 13.33 -9.48 8.88
CA VAL A 79 12.73 -10.13 7.71
C VAL A 79 13.56 -11.34 7.23
N SER A 80 14.76 -11.53 7.78
CA SER A 80 15.60 -12.70 7.50
C SER A 80 15.07 -13.93 8.22
N PRO A 81 14.82 -15.05 7.49
CA PRO A 81 14.45 -16.32 8.11
C PRO A 81 15.48 -16.80 9.14
N PHE A 82 16.74 -16.42 8.96
CA PHE A 82 17.83 -16.77 9.88
C PHE A 82 17.74 -16.03 11.22
N VAL A 83 16.96 -14.96 11.30
CA VAL A 83 16.71 -14.19 12.53
C VAL A 83 15.32 -14.46 13.08
N TYR A 84 14.25 -14.33 12.27
CA TYR A 84 12.90 -14.55 12.81
C TYR A 84 12.60 -16.02 13.14
N ASN A 85 13.35 -16.96 12.56
CA ASN A 85 13.28 -18.39 12.87
C ASN A 85 14.64 -18.91 13.35
N TYR A 86 15.32 -18.10 14.16
CA TYR A 86 16.71 -18.32 14.59
C TYR A 86 16.98 -19.73 15.12
N GLU A 87 16.11 -20.25 15.99
CA GLU A 87 16.32 -21.56 16.62
C GLU A 87 16.42 -22.72 15.62
N ASN A 88 15.63 -22.67 14.54
CA ASN A 88 15.65 -23.69 13.49
C ASN A 88 16.72 -23.40 12.42
N MET A 89 17.07 -22.14 12.21
CA MET A 89 17.94 -21.71 11.10
C MET A 89 19.42 -21.57 11.47
N LYS A 90 19.76 -21.44 12.76
CA LYS A 90 21.15 -21.21 13.22
C LYS A 90 22.13 -22.30 12.80
N ILE A 91 21.67 -23.52 12.57
CA ILE A 91 22.51 -24.64 12.11
C ILE A 91 23.07 -24.43 10.70
N PHE A 92 22.44 -23.58 9.89
CA PHE A 92 22.86 -23.30 8.52
C PHE A 92 23.81 -22.10 8.42
N LEU A 93 23.98 -21.30 9.48
CA LEU A 93 24.83 -20.10 9.46
C LEU A 93 26.32 -20.35 9.11
N PRO A 94 26.99 -21.44 9.57
CA PRO A 94 28.42 -21.65 9.29
C PRO A 94 28.76 -21.79 7.80
N ASP A 95 27.90 -22.49 7.05
CA ASP A 95 28.13 -22.85 5.64
C ASP A 95 27.06 -22.25 4.71
N GLY A 96 26.26 -21.31 5.22
CA GLY A 96 25.08 -20.82 4.54
C GLY A 96 25.38 -20.00 3.28
N ILE A 97 26.57 -19.40 3.17
CA ILE A 97 26.97 -18.62 1.99
C ILE A 97 27.32 -19.57 0.85
N VAL A 98 26.44 -19.65 -0.15
CA VAL A 98 26.61 -20.54 -1.31
C VAL A 98 27.04 -19.81 -2.58
N ALA A 99 26.85 -18.49 -2.65
CA ALA A 99 27.22 -17.68 -3.80
C ALA A 99 27.42 -16.22 -3.41
N LYS A 100 28.13 -15.49 -4.28
CA LYS A 100 28.26 -14.03 -4.20
C LYS A 100 28.15 -13.38 -5.58
N ALA A 101 27.78 -12.12 -5.61
CA ALA A 101 27.76 -11.28 -6.81
C ALA A 101 28.34 -9.90 -6.47
N VAL A 102 29.41 -9.50 -7.17
CA VAL A 102 29.93 -8.13 -7.12
C VAL A 102 28.98 -7.25 -7.93
N LEU A 103 28.34 -6.29 -7.27
CA LEU A 103 27.35 -5.40 -7.92
C LEU A 103 28.02 -4.17 -8.52
N ASP A 104 28.99 -3.60 -7.80
CA ASP A 104 29.85 -2.52 -8.25
C ASP A 104 31.23 -2.58 -7.57
N SER A 105 32.05 -1.52 -7.67
CA SER A 105 33.40 -1.50 -7.08
C SER A 105 33.42 -1.59 -5.56
N ASN A 106 32.30 -1.31 -4.89
CA ASN A 106 32.23 -1.17 -3.44
C ASN A 106 31.26 -2.17 -2.81
N THR A 107 30.32 -2.74 -3.57
CA THR A 107 29.17 -3.47 -3.04
C THR A 107 29.13 -4.92 -3.53
N ILE A 108 28.96 -5.84 -2.59
CA ILE A 108 28.85 -7.28 -2.84
C ILE A 108 27.56 -7.80 -2.23
N ARG A 109 26.83 -8.60 -3.00
CA ARG A 109 25.66 -9.35 -2.54
C ARG A 109 26.04 -10.80 -2.26
N TRP A 110 25.65 -11.29 -1.09
CA TRP A 110 25.91 -12.64 -0.58
C TRP A 110 24.61 -13.43 -0.56
N LYS A 111 24.60 -14.61 -1.17
CA LYS A 111 23.45 -15.50 -1.17
C LYS A 111 23.60 -16.52 -0.04
N LEU A 112 22.64 -16.48 0.89
CA LEU A 112 22.51 -17.45 1.97
C LEU A 112 21.42 -18.47 1.64
N GLU A 113 21.70 -19.76 1.84
CA GLU A 113 20.74 -20.85 1.67
C GLU A 113 20.62 -21.68 2.96
N GLY A 114 19.40 -22.16 3.22
CA GLY A 114 19.07 -23.06 4.31
C GLY A 114 17.86 -23.92 3.96
N ALA A 115 17.37 -24.72 4.92
CA ALA A 115 16.17 -25.52 4.72
C ALA A 115 15.25 -25.48 5.95
N LEU A 116 13.95 -25.34 5.72
CA LEU A 116 12.91 -25.41 6.74
C LEU A 116 11.82 -26.36 6.23
N ASP A 117 11.50 -27.41 7.00
CA ASP A 117 10.47 -28.40 6.64
C ASP A 117 10.61 -28.99 5.22
N SER A 118 11.86 -29.24 4.80
CA SER A 118 12.24 -29.71 3.45
C SER A 118 12.11 -28.68 2.33
N GLU A 119 11.68 -27.45 2.62
CA GLU A 119 11.70 -26.34 1.68
C GLU A 119 13.02 -25.60 1.72
N LYS A 120 13.54 -25.29 0.54
CA LYS A 120 14.76 -24.50 0.39
C LYS A 120 14.46 -23.03 0.66
N ILE A 121 15.15 -22.47 1.65
CA ILE A 121 15.10 -21.05 1.98
C ILE A 121 16.29 -20.34 1.37
N THR A 122 16.07 -19.17 0.78
CA THR A 122 17.13 -18.30 0.23
C THR A 122 16.96 -16.89 0.78
N TYR A 123 18.06 -16.27 1.19
CA TYR A 123 18.11 -14.89 1.63
C TYR A 123 19.37 -14.20 1.11
N TYR A 124 19.38 -12.87 1.03
CA TYR A 124 20.52 -12.11 0.53
C TYR A 124 20.98 -11.06 1.54
N TYR A 125 22.28 -11.02 1.80
CA TYR A 125 22.92 -9.93 2.53
C TYR A 125 23.74 -9.07 1.56
N TYR A 126 23.90 -7.79 1.89
CA TYR A 126 24.66 -6.84 1.10
C TYR A 126 25.75 -6.25 1.98
N THR A 127 26.99 -6.26 1.51
CA THR A 127 28.08 -5.50 2.14
C THR A 127 28.59 -4.42 1.21
N THR A 128 28.89 -3.25 1.76
CA THR A 128 29.40 -2.12 0.97
C THR A 128 30.58 -1.43 1.67
N LEU A 129 31.57 -1.00 0.89
CA LEU A 129 32.72 -0.25 1.37
C LEU A 129 32.35 1.23 1.57
N ILE A 130 32.36 1.69 2.81
CA ILE A 130 32.16 3.10 3.19
C ILE A 130 33.36 3.56 4.02
N GLY A 131 34.12 4.51 3.48
CA GLY A 131 35.44 4.85 4.01
C GLY A 131 36.39 3.67 3.84
N ASP A 132 37.02 3.23 4.93
CA ASP A 132 38.00 2.14 4.93
C ASP A 132 37.43 0.81 5.48
N TYR A 133 36.10 0.73 5.69
CA TYR A 133 35.43 -0.41 6.32
C TYR A 133 34.24 -0.91 5.50
N TYR A 134 34.03 -2.24 5.50
CA TYR A 134 32.86 -2.86 4.90
C TYR A 134 31.74 -2.97 5.93
N TRP A 135 30.57 -2.46 5.59
CA TRP A 135 29.38 -2.53 6.43
C TRP A 135 28.30 -3.40 5.81
N ILE A 136 27.45 -3.99 6.63
CA ILE A 136 26.19 -4.59 6.16
C ILE A 136 25.19 -3.45 5.90
N ILE A 137 24.55 -3.48 4.74
CA ILE A 137 23.49 -2.53 4.36
C ILE A 137 22.25 -3.29 3.91
N PRO A 138 21.05 -2.69 4.01
CA PRO A 138 19.87 -3.23 3.37
C PRO A 138 19.88 -2.95 1.85
N PRO A 139 19.13 -3.73 1.06
CA PRO A 139 19.10 -3.59 -0.39
C PRO A 139 18.70 -2.21 -0.88
N HIS A 140 17.73 -1.53 -0.23
CA HIS A 140 17.26 -0.21 -0.68
C HIS A 140 18.37 0.84 -0.70
N TYR A 141 19.35 0.80 0.20
CA TYR A 141 20.49 1.73 0.19
C TYR A 141 21.30 1.68 -1.10
N TYR A 142 21.43 0.48 -1.68
CA TYR A 142 22.14 0.28 -2.93
C TYR A 142 21.28 0.70 -4.13
N TYR A 143 20.05 0.17 -4.22
CA TYR A 143 19.22 0.32 -5.41
C TYR A 143 18.57 1.70 -5.56
N SER A 144 18.36 2.44 -4.47
CA SER A 144 17.80 3.79 -4.50
C SER A 144 18.86 4.90 -4.57
N LYS A 145 20.14 4.55 -4.75
CA LYS A 145 21.24 5.51 -4.73
C LYS A 145 21.05 6.58 -5.82
N GLY A 146 20.96 7.83 -5.40
CA GLY A 146 20.78 8.98 -6.30
C GLY A 146 19.36 9.22 -6.78
N TRP A 147 18.36 8.52 -6.24
CA TRP A 147 16.96 8.82 -6.51
C TRP A 147 16.60 10.22 -5.99
N PRO A 148 15.82 11.01 -6.77
CA PRO A 148 15.22 12.24 -6.28
C PRO A 148 14.46 12.05 -4.97
N VAL A 149 14.65 13.00 -4.05
CA VAL A 149 13.99 13.01 -2.74
C VAL A 149 13.13 14.26 -2.61
N THR A 150 11.90 14.07 -2.14
CA THR A 150 10.99 15.15 -1.74
C THR A 150 10.33 14.80 -0.41
N GLU A 151 9.85 15.78 0.35
CA GLU A 151 9.30 15.57 1.69
C GLU A 151 7.92 16.20 1.83
N SER A 152 7.10 15.61 2.69
CA SER A 152 5.85 16.17 3.22
C SER A 152 5.89 16.20 4.75
N LYS A 153 4.76 16.38 5.44
CA LYS A 153 4.75 16.43 6.91
C LYS A 153 5.30 15.13 7.51
N TYR A 154 4.79 13.98 7.09
CA TYR A 154 5.14 12.68 7.67
C TYR A 154 6.03 11.81 6.79
N PHE A 155 6.35 12.22 5.56
CA PHE A 155 7.02 11.35 4.60
C PHE A 155 8.27 11.97 3.99
N ARG A 156 9.23 11.09 3.67
CA ARG A 156 10.33 11.34 2.75
C ARG A 156 10.19 10.39 1.57
N PHE A 157 9.91 10.93 0.39
CA PHE A 157 9.68 10.17 -0.82
C PHE A 157 10.97 10.03 -1.63
N PHE A 158 11.45 8.81 -1.78
CA PHE A 158 12.51 8.43 -2.71
C PHE A 158 11.85 7.96 -4.00
N ILE A 159 11.97 8.73 -5.07
CA ILE A 159 11.19 8.50 -6.28
C ILE A 159 12.12 8.03 -7.40
N ASN A 160 11.84 6.89 -8.01
CA ASN A 160 12.52 6.52 -9.24
C ASN A 160 12.37 7.68 -10.27
N PRO A 161 13.45 8.15 -10.92
CA PRO A 161 13.39 9.26 -11.88
C PRO A 161 12.30 9.12 -12.96
N ASP A 162 12.04 7.91 -13.45
CA ASP A 162 11.03 7.61 -14.47
C ASP A 162 9.59 7.67 -13.92
N ARG A 163 9.45 7.75 -12.59
CA ARG A 163 8.17 7.87 -11.88
C ARG A 163 7.88 9.28 -11.39
N LEU A 164 8.77 10.26 -11.60
CA LEU A 164 8.58 11.66 -11.15
C LEU A 164 7.26 12.30 -11.62
N SER A 165 6.79 11.97 -12.83
CA SER A 165 5.52 12.49 -13.34
C SER A 165 4.28 11.94 -12.63
N HIS A 166 4.41 10.81 -11.91
CA HIS A 166 3.31 10.21 -11.14
C HIS A 166 3.20 10.79 -9.72
N TYR A 167 4.24 11.50 -9.26
CA TYR A 167 4.21 12.19 -7.97
C TYR A 167 3.63 13.60 -8.13
N ASN A 168 2.75 13.99 -7.20
CA ASN A 168 2.22 15.35 -7.08
C ASN A 168 1.93 15.68 -5.60
N GLU A 169 1.78 16.97 -5.29
CA GLU A 169 1.59 17.44 -3.91
C GLU A 169 0.21 17.09 -3.33
N LEU A 170 -0.80 16.81 -4.15
CA LEU A 170 -2.11 16.34 -3.67
C LEU A 170 -1.99 14.92 -3.08
N ILE A 171 -1.19 14.04 -3.70
CA ILE A 171 -0.90 12.71 -3.14
C ILE A 171 -0.19 12.82 -1.80
N ALA A 172 0.86 13.64 -1.74
CA ALA A 172 1.64 13.80 -0.51
C ALA A 172 0.76 14.32 0.64
N ARG A 173 -0.09 15.32 0.37
CA ARG A 173 -1.08 15.82 1.33
C ARG A 173 -2.11 14.76 1.72
N SER A 174 -2.63 14.00 0.76
CA SER A 174 -3.60 12.95 1.07
C SER A 174 -3.01 11.83 1.94
N LEU A 175 -1.71 11.54 1.81
CA LEU A 175 -1.01 10.63 2.72
C LEU A 175 -0.86 11.24 4.12
N ASP A 176 -0.51 12.53 4.22
CA ASP A 176 -0.43 13.23 5.50
C ASP A 176 -1.80 13.26 6.21
N ASP A 177 -2.88 13.61 5.49
CA ASP A 177 -4.25 13.65 6.01
C ASP A 177 -4.73 12.26 6.47
N MET A 178 -4.30 11.20 5.77
CA MET A 178 -4.57 9.82 6.19
C MET A 178 -3.85 9.47 7.50
N VAL A 179 -2.58 9.88 7.67
CA VAL A 179 -1.84 9.69 8.92
C VAL A 179 -2.59 10.35 10.07
N GLU A 180 -3.04 11.60 9.91
CA GLU A 180 -3.81 12.32 10.95
C GLU A 180 -5.12 11.61 11.30
N SER A 181 -5.87 11.20 10.27
CA SER A 181 -7.15 10.53 10.44
C SER A 181 -6.99 9.19 11.16
N LEU A 182 -6.02 8.38 10.74
CA LEU A 182 -5.75 7.10 11.38
C LEU A 182 -5.18 7.27 12.79
N ALA A 183 -4.33 8.28 13.01
CA ALA A 183 -3.83 8.59 14.34
C ALA A 183 -4.94 8.99 15.31
N ALA A 184 -5.94 9.75 14.85
CA ALA A 184 -7.12 10.07 15.63
C ALA A 184 -7.97 8.83 15.97
N GLU A 185 -8.18 7.93 15.00
CA GLU A 185 -8.91 6.67 15.20
C GLU A 185 -8.20 5.71 16.17
N LEU A 186 -6.87 5.73 16.17
CA LEU A 186 -6.00 4.94 17.05
C LEU A 186 -5.58 5.69 18.32
N ILE A 187 -6.18 6.85 18.59
CA ILE A 187 -5.92 7.70 19.77
C ILE A 187 -4.41 7.88 20.02
N MET A 188 -3.63 8.06 18.94
CA MET A 188 -2.19 8.26 19.05
C MET A 188 -1.90 9.58 19.75
N SER A 189 -0.95 9.57 20.68
CA SER A 189 -0.51 10.80 21.35
C SER A 189 0.17 11.79 20.39
N ASP A 190 0.04 13.09 20.68
CA ASP A 190 0.78 14.14 19.97
C ASP A 190 2.30 13.92 19.99
N GLU A 191 2.85 13.32 21.05
CA GLU A 191 4.28 12.98 21.13
C GLU A 191 4.69 12.01 20.02
N LYS A 192 3.90 10.94 19.81
CA LYS A 192 4.11 9.98 18.71
C LYS A 192 3.98 10.67 17.35
N LEU A 193 3.00 11.54 17.15
CA LEU A 193 2.84 12.27 15.89
C LEU A 193 3.99 13.24 15.62
N ASN A 194 4.46 13.96 16.64
CA ASN A 194 5.60 14.85 16.53
C ASN A 194 6.89 14.09 16.21
N LEU A 195 7.12 12.94 16.85
CA LEU A 195 8.24 12.06 16.54
C LEU A 195 8.15 11.56 15.09
N LEU A 196 6.95 11.15 14.64
CA LEU A 196 6.75 10.70 13.26
C LEU A 196 7.00 11.83 12.24
N ALA A 197 6.59 13.06 12.54
CA ALA A 197 6.85 14.22 11.68
C ALA A 197 8.35 14.58 11.60
N ASP A 198 9.10 14.44 12.70
CA ASP A 198 10.55 14.64 12.76
C ASP A 198 11.30 13.53 11.99
N LYS A 199 10.97 12.27 12.27
CA LYS A 199 11.71 11.11 11.74
C LYS A 199 11.29 10.67 10.36
N LYS A 200 10.04 10.94 9.98
CA LYS A 200 9.38 10.61 8.71
C LYS A 200 9.37 9.11 8.36
N ILE A 201 8.37 8.75 7.59
CA ILE A 201 8.28 7.46 6.90
C ILE A 201 9.02 7.60 5.58
N ASP A 202 10.05 6.79 5.35
CA ASP A 202 10.70 6.74 4.06
C ASP A 202 9.86 5.90 3.09
N TYR A 203 9.54 6.48 1.93
CA TYR A 203 8.60 5.93 0.95
C TYR A 203 9.29 5.83 -0.42
N TYR A 204 9.48 4.61 -0.91
CA TYR A 204 10.17 4.32 -2.16
C TYR A 204 9.14 4.03 -3.26
N LEU A 205 9.08 4.92 -4.26
CA LEU A 205 8.22 4.76 -5.43
C LEU A 205 8.99 4.10 -6.57
N CYS A 206 8.73 2.80 -6.75
CA CYS A 206 9.38 1.94 -7.74
C CYS A 206 8.72 2.06 -9.13
N LEU A 207 9.48 1.71 -10.16
CA LEU A 207 9.01 1.62 -11.54
C LEU A 207 8.08 0.42 -11.73
N ASP A 208 8.52 -0.77 -11.30
CA ASP A 208 7.85 -2.04 -11.50
C ASP A 208 8.12 -3.03 -10.34
N ASP A 209 7.49 -4.20 -10.40
CA ASP A 209 7.60 -5.24 -9.38
C ASP A 209 9.06 -5.71 -9.20
N ARG A 210 9.84 -5.77 -10.29
CA ARG A 210 11.25 -6.22 -10.23
C ARG A 210 12.11 -5.20 -9.47
N GLU A 211 11.85 -3.92 -9.65
CA GLU A 211 12.51 -2.89 -8.86
C GLU A 211 12.11 -2.97 -7.38
N ALA A 212 10.82 -3.16 -7.08
CA ALA A 212 10.37 -3.38 -5.71
C ALA A 212 11.01 -4.61 -5.06
N GLU A 213 11.16 -5.71 -5.79
CA GLU A 213 11.89 -6.91 -5.36
C GLU A 213 13.36 -6.62 -5.07
N ASN A 214 14.03 -5.84 -5.93
CA ASN A 214 15.41 -5.46 -5.72
C ASN A 214 15.58 -4.62 -4.46
N LEU A 215 14.70 -3.62 -4.23
CA LEU A 215 14.76 -2.75 -3.06
C LEU A 215 14.40 -3.46 -1.76
N SER A 216 13.44 -4.39 -1.78
CA SER A 216 13.03 -5.15 -0.59
C SER A 216 13.92 -6.35 -0.29
N GLY A 217 14.67 -6.85 -1.27
CA GLY A 217 15.45 -8.08 -1.16
C GLY A 217 14.59 -9.36 -1.06
N MET A 218 13.28 -9.27 -1.30
CA MET A 218 12.33 -10.38 -1.19
C MET A 218 11.55 -10.55 -2.50
N ASN A 219 11.34 -11.80 -2.93
CA ASN A 219 10.54 -12.12 -4.12
C ASN A 219 9.08 -11.67 -3.95
N ASN A 220 8.50 -11.02 -4.96
CA ASN A 220 7.12 -10.54 -5.03
C ASN A 220 6.66 -9.62 -3.88
N LYS A 221 7.52 -8.74 -3.34
CA LYS A 221 7.12 -7.90 -2.19
C LYS A 221 7.29 -6.41 -2.45
N GLU A 222 6.20 -5.83 -2.93
CA GLU A 222 5.81 -4.50 -2.50
C GLU A 222 5.31 -4.59 -1.05
N GLY A 223 5.70 -3.64 -0.21
CA GLY A 223 5.16 -3.62 1.13
C GLY A 223 5.84 -2.71 2.12
N TYR A 224 5.41 -2.91 3.35
CA TYR A 224 5.99 -2.35 4.55
C TYR A 224 7.15 -3.24 4.99
N ASP A 225 8.38 -2.71 4.86
CA ASP A 225 9.57 -3.34 5.42
C ASP A 225 9.69 -2.99 6.90
N ARG A 226 9.39 -4.00 7.72
CA ARG A 226 9.40 -3.98 9.18
C ARG A 226 10.80 -3.79 9.77
N GLY A 227 11.85 -4.13 9.03
CA GLY A 227 13.22 -4.00 9.52
C GLY A 227 13.67 -2.53 9.57
N PHE A 228 13.16 -1.71 8.66
CA PHE A 228 13.59 -0.31 8.48
C PHE A 228 12.49 0.73 8.63
N ASP A 229 11.26 0.29 8.89
CA ASP A 229 10.07 1.13 8.91
C ASP A 229 9.89 1.96 7.64
N ILE A 230 9.94 1.29 6.49
CA ILE A 230 9.84 1.93 5.16
C ILE A 230 8.75 1.30 4.31
N ILE A 231 8.25 2.07 3.34
CA ILE A 231 7.29 1.61 2.34
C ILE A 231 7.99 1.48 0.99
N ILE A 232 7.90 0.33 0.35
CA ILE A 232 8.44 0.07 -1.00
C ILE A 232 7.27 -0.38 -1.88
N THR A 233 6.94 0.36 -2.94
CA THR A 233 5.75 0.09 -3.74
C THR A 233 5.83 0.73 -5.13
N ARG A 234 5.16 0.15 -6.13
CA ARG A 234 4.93 0.81 -7.43
C ARG A 234 3.66 1.65 -7.45
N PHE A 235 2.82 1.57 -6.42
CA PHE A 235 1.59 2.33 -6.31
C PHE A 235 1.83 3.61 -5.52
N ILE A 236 1.21 4.71 -5.93
CA ILE A 236 1.24 5.96 -5.15
C ILE A 236 -0.13 6.65 -5.22
N PRO A 237 -0.77 6.93 -4.07
CA PRO A 237 -0.43 6.50 -2.73
C PRO A 237 -0.72 5.01 -2.49
N ASP A 238 -0.02 4.42 -1.52
CA ASP A 238 -0.28 3.07 -1.00
C ASP A 238 -0.66 3.18 0.47
N PHE A 239 -1.91 3.61 0.71
CA PHE A 239 -2.40 3.87 2.06
C PHE A 239 -2.34 2.63 2.95
N HIS A 240 -2.65 1.46 2.39
CA HIS A 240 -2.71 0.20 3.12
C HIS A 240 -1.37 -0.15 3.78
N LYS A 241 -0.26 -0.02 3.05
CA LYS A 241 1.07 -0.30 3.63
C LYS A 241 1.46 0.72 4.70
N VAL A 242 1.07 1.97 4.54
CA VAL A 242 1.28 2.99 5.57
C VAL A 242 0.44 2.68 6.82
N ALA A 243 -0.82 2.25 6.67
CA ALA A 243 -1.65 1.84 7.81
C ALA A 243 -1.05 0.65 8.57
N LEU A 244 -0.50 -0.35 7.87
CA LEU A 244 0.22 -1.46 8.51
C LEU A 244 1.42 -0.98 9.34
N LEU A 245 2.17 0.02 8.84
CA LEU A 245 3.27 0.64 9.59
C LEU A 245 2.74 1.37 10.83
N LEU A 246 1.71 2.20 10.66
CA LEU A 246 1.12 2.99 11.74
C LEU A 246 0.50 2.13 12.84
N LEU A 247 -0.09 0.98 12.52
CA LEU A 247 -0.55 0.01 13.50
C LEU A 247 0.60 -0.54 14.35
N ASN A 248 1.71 -0.90 13.72
CA ASN A 248 2.91 -1.35 14.44
C ASN A 248 3.55 -0.21 15.25
N TYR A 249 3.51 1.02 14.72
CA TYR A 249 3.98 2.21 15.41
C TYR A 249 3.13 2.52 16.64
N GLU A 250 1.82 2.29 16.58
CA GLU A 250 0.97 2.44 17.76
C GLU A 250 1.30 1.37 18.81
N LEU A 251 1.38 0.10 18.38
CA LEU A 251 1.64 -1.03 19.29
C LEU A 251 3.02 -1.00 19.94
N GLN A 252 4.04 -0.42 19.28
CA GLN A 252 5.46 -0.31 19.65
C GLN A 252 6.22 -1.62 19.87
N ASN A 253 5.59 -2.64 20.46
CA ASN A 253 6.15 -3.97 20.69
C ASN A 253 5.19 -5.06 20.19
N PRO A 254 4.79 -5.07 18.90
CA PRO A 254 4.01 -6.19 18.36
C PRO A 254 4.90 -7.43 18.18
N PRO A 255 4.35 -8.65 18.29
CA PRO A 255 5.00 -9.82 17.71
C PRO A 255 5.20 -9.64 16.20
N LEU A 256 6.20 -10.33 15.64
CA LEU A 256 6.52 -10.13 14.22
C LEU A 256 5.37 -10.57 13.31
N PHE A 257 4.67 -11.66 13.63
CA PHE A 257 3.56 -12.16 12.85
C PHE A 257 2.23 -11.94 13.57
N THR A 258 1.22 -11.58 12.80
CA THR A 258 -0.17 -11.44 13.26
C THR A 258 -1.06 -12.15 12.25
N LEU A 259 -2.15 -12.74 12.73
CA LEU A 259 -3.17 -13.33 11.89
C LEU A 259 -3.64 -12.32 10.81
N PRO A 260 -3.51 -12.63 9.51
CA PRO A 260 -3.83 -11.71 8.42
C PRO A 260 -5.23 -11.12 8.48
N LEU A 261 -6.22 -11.91 8.92
CA LEU A 261 -7.60 -11.44 9.12
C LEU A 261 -7.69 -10.15 9.94
N ILE A 262 -7.00 -10.10 11.08
CA ILE A 262 -7.02 -8.93 11.97
C ILE A 262 -6.06 -7.87 11.45
N ARG A 263 -4.85 -8.24 11.02
CA ARG A 263 -3.83 -7.28 10.57
C ARG A 263 -4.21 -6.57 9.29
N GLU A 264 -4.42 -7.33 8.22
CA GLU A 264 -4.76 -6.80 6.89
C GLU A 264 -6.20 -6.27 6.91
N GLY A 265 -7.12 -6.96 7.59
CA GLY A 265 -8.51 -6.51 7.73
C GLY A 265 -8.61 -5.15 8.41
N LEU A 266 -7.92 -4.93 9.55
CA LEU A 266 -7.97 -3.64 10.24
C LEU A 266 -7.36 -2.51 9.40
N ALA A 267 -6.19 -2.73 8.80
CA ALA A 267 -5.57 -1.74 7.91
C ALA A 267 -6.53 -1.38 6.75
N THR A 268 -7.07 -2.40 6.09
CA THR A 268 -8.01 -2.22 4.97
C THR A 268 -9.28 -1.49 5.40
N CYS A 269 -9.80 -1.76 6.60
CA CYS A 269 -11.02 -1.13 7.07
C CYS A 269 -10.87 0.37 7.34
N PHE A 270 -9.66 0.83 7.67
CA PHE A 270 -9.39 2.24 7.93
C PHE A 270 -9.08 3.02 6.67
N VAL A 271 -8.32 2.44 5.73
CA VAL A 271 -7.77 3.21 4.61
C VAL A 271 -8.06 2.63 3.23
N GLY A 272 -8.72 1.47 3.16
CA GLY A 272 -8.98 0.74 1.94
C GLY A 272 -7.74 0.04 1.39
N GLN A 273 -7.79 -0.42 0.15
CA GLN A 273 -6.71 -1.17 -0.50
C GLN A 273 -6.82 -1.14 -2.03
N TRP A 274 -5.69 -1.32 -2.73
CA TRP A 274 -5.60 -1.33 -4.20
C TRP A 274 -6.33 -0.15 -4.83
N GLN A 275 -5.99 1.05 -4.36
CA GLN A 275 -6.59 2.28 -4.87
C GLN A 275 -8.11 2.37 -4.63
N ARG A 276 -8.70 1.56 -3.75
CA ARG A 276 -10.13 1.68 -3.36
C ARG A 276 -10.20 2.31 -1.98
N ALA A 277 -11.07 3.31 -1.81
CA ALA A 277 -11.39 3.88 -0.51
C ALA A 277 -12.05 2.83 0.41
N PRO A 278 -12.00 2.99 1.75
CA PRO A 278 -12.56 2.03 2.70
C PRO A 278 -14.00 1.60 2.38
N GLU A 279 -14.84 2.58 2.08
CA GLU A 279 -16.26 2.37 1.79
C GLU A 279 -16.48 1.50 0.53
N VAL A 280 -15.67 1.70 -0.51
CA VAL A 280 -15.69 0.85 -1.71
C VAL A 280 -15.29 -0.58 -1.39
N VAL A 281 -14.31 -0.75 -0.50
CA VAL A 281 -13.87 -2.08 -0.06
C VAL A 281 -14.96 -2.77 0.76
N PHE A 282 -15.64 -2.05 1.65
CA PHE A 282 -16.76 -2.61 2.41
C PHE A 282 -17.93 -3.03 1.51
N ASP A 283 -18.27 -2.23 0.48
CA ASP A 283 -19.33 -2.59 -0.47
C ASP A 283 -18.97 -3.86 -1.25
N PHE A 284 -17.69 -4.01 -1.60
CA PHE A 284 -17.20 -5.23 -2.24
C PHE A 284 -17.21 -6.44 -1.29
N GLY A 285 -16.83 -6.25 -0.02
CA GLY A 285 -16.91 -7.29 1.01
C GLY A 285 -18.35 -7.74 1.28
N ASP A 286 -19.31 -6.81 1.30
CA ASP A 286 -20.73 -7.10 1.40
C ASP A 286 -21.23 -7.92 0.20
N TYR A 287 -20.87 -7.51 -1.02
CA TYR A 287 -21.17 -8.25 -2.24
C TYR A 287 -20.64 -9.69 -2.15
N ILE A 288 -19.36 -9.86 -1.84
CA ILE A 288 -18.72 -11.18 -1.71
C ILE A 288 -19.48 -12.10 -0.74
N LEU A 289 -19.89 -11.58 0.42
CA LEU A 289 -20.63 -12.33 1.42
C LEU A 289 -22.07 -12.62 0.99
N LYS A 290 -22.75 -11.66 0.36
CA LYS A 290 -24.15 -11.80 -0.07
C LYS A 290 -24.34 -12.89 -1.11
N TYR A 291 -23.39 -13.04 -2.03
CA TYR A 291 -23.45 -14.04 -3.10
C TYR A 291 -22.68 -15.32 -2.78
N ASP A 292 -22.31 -15.53 -1.52
CA ASP A 292 -21.58 -16.72 -1.06
C ASP A 292 -20.32 -17.01 -1.91
N ILE A 293 -19.62 -15.96 -2.36
CA ILE A 293 -18.36 -16.11 -3.11
C ILE A 293 -17.28 -16.71 -2.21
N VAL A 294 -17.32 -16.37 -0.91
CA VAL A 294 -16.49 -16.97 0.13
C VAL A 294 -17.29 -17.13 1.42
N GLU A 295 -17.03 -18.19 2.18
CA GLU A 295 -17.60 -18.36 3.51
C GLU A 295 -16.73 -17.65 4.55
N LEU A 296 -17.36 -17.05 5.57
CA LEU A 296 -16.63 -16.34 6.63
C LEU A 296 -15.57 -17.21 7.31
N ASP A 297 -15.89 -18.48 7.54
CA ASP A 297 -15.00 -19.41 8.24
C ASP A 297 -13.78 -19.81 7.37
N SER A 298 -13.88 -19.68 6.05
CA SER A 298 -12.82 -20.06 5.11
C SER A 298 -11.77 -18.97 4.90
N ILE A 299 -11.83 -17.88 5.68
CA ILE A 299 -10.81 -16.82 5.65
C ILE A 299 -10.13 -16.63 7.02
N LEU A 300 -10.44 -17.46 8.01
CA LEU A 300 -9.99 -17.22 9.38
C LEU A 300 -8.51 -17.56 9.56
N THR A 301 -8.02 -18.67 9.00
CA THR A 301 -6.64 -19.12 9.24
C THR A 301 -5.62 -18.40 8.36
N TYR A 302 -4.35 -18.45 8.77
CA TYR A 302 -3.24 -17.80 8.07
C TYR A 302 -3.14 -18.23 6.59
N ASP A 303 -3.13 -19.54 6.35
CA ASP A 303 -2.97 -20.09 4.99
C ASP A 303 -4.21 -19.85 4.12
N GLN A 304 -5.40 -19.96 4.72
CA GLN A 304 -6.66 -19.71 4.01
C GLN A 304 -6.78 -18.25 3.57
N PHE A 305 -6.37 -17.31 4.41
CA PHE A 305 -6.42 -15.89 4.07
C PHE A 305 -5.40 -15.50 3.00
N LEU A 306 -4.22 -16.14 3.00
CA LEU A 306 -3.10 -15.82 2.10
C LEU A 306 -3.07 -16.66 0.82
N ASP A 307 -4.02 -17.58 0.61
CA ASP A 307 -4.06 -18.36 -0.62
C ASP A 307 -4.13 -17.41 -1.83
N LYS A 308 -3.18 -17.58 -2.76
CA LYS A 308 -2.67 -16.52 -3.67
C LYS A 308 -3.67 -16.01 -4.70
N THR A 309 -4.82 -16.65 -4.82
CA THR A 309 -5.91 -16.24 -5.71
C THR A 309 -6.94 -15.33 -5.03
N SER A 310 -6.77 -15.04 -3.73
CA SER A 310 -7.89 -14.59 -2.90
C SER A 310 -7.73 -13.21 -2.27
N GLY A 311 -6.59 -12.51 -2.37
CA GLY A 311 -6.41 -11.20 -1.71
C GLY A 311 -7.59 -10.27 -1.99
N ASP A 312 -7.92 -10.07 -3.27
CA ASP A 312 -9.06 -9.26 -3.75
C ASP A 312 -10.41 -9.66 -3.13
N ILE A 313 -10.53 -10.86 -2.57
CA ILE A 313 -11.73 -11.41 -1.94
C ILE A 313 -11.61 -11.38 -0.39
N THR A 314 -10.49 -11.85 0.16
CA THR A 314 -10.27 -12.03 1.59
C THR A 314 -10.07 -10.71 2.32
N ASN A 315 -9.37 -9.73 1.74
CA ASN A 315 -9.17 -8.44 2.40
C ASN A 315 -10.47 -7.64 2.56
N PRO A 316 -11.37 -7.54 1.56
CA PRO A 316 -12.68 -6.92 1.76
C PRO A 316 -13.51 -7.57 2.87
N VAL A 317 -13.61 -8.90 2.88
CA VAL A 317 -14.37 -9.62 3.92
C VAL A 317 -13.70 -9.49 5.28
N GLY A 318 -12.36 -9.56 5.32
CA GLY A 318 -11.56 -9.33 6.52
C GLY A 318 -11.73 -7.92 7.07
N ALA A 319 -11.83 -6.90 6.21
CA ALA A 319 -12.11 -5.52 6.60
C ALA A 319 -13.48 -5.39 7.25
N CYS A 320 -14.52 -5.99 6.65
CA CYS A 320 -15.86 -6.03 7.22
C CYS A 320 -15.87 -6.66 8.62
N LEU A 321 -15.27 -7.86 8.77
CA LEU A 321 -15.24 -8.56 10.05
C LEU A 321 -14.38 -7.83 11.09
N ALA A 322 -13.20 -7.35 10.71
CA ALA A 322 -12.32 -6.58 11.60
C ALA A 322 -13.00 -5.31 12.09
N LYS A 323 -13.71 -4.56 11.22
CA LYS A 323 -14.47 -3.37 11.61
C LYS A 323 -15.60 -3.70 12.59
N TYR A 324 -16.33 -4.79 12.33
CA TYR A 324 -17.36 -5.25 13.26
C TYR A 324 -16.76 -5.54 14.64
N ILE A 325 -15.72 -6.36 14.72
CA ILE A 325 -15.05 -6.72 15.98
C ILE A 325 -14.50 -5.47 16.68
N TYR A 326 -13.84 -4.57 15.94
CA TYR A 326 -13.33 -3.30 16.46
C TYR A 326 -14.44 -2.44 17.07
N SER A 327 -15.59 -2.33 16.38
CA SER A 327 -16.74 -1.57 16.88
C SER A 327 -17.36 -2.13 18.16
N GLN A 328 -17.25 -3.45 18.39
CA GLN A 328 -17.79 -4.10 19.59
C GLN A 328 -16.82 -4.03 20.78
N LEU A 329 -15.52 -4.10 20.51
CA LEU A 329 -14.49 -4.13 21.56
C LEU A 329 -14.04 -2.72 21.98
N GLY A 330 -14.02 -1.76 21.06
CA GLY A 330 -13.22 -0.55 21.20
C GLY A 330 -11.73 -0.83 21.03
N GLU A 331 -10.93 0.24 20.97
CA GLU A 331 -9.51 0.18 20.63
C GLU A 331 -8.69 -0.74 21.56
N GLU A 332 -8.70 -0.47 22.88
CA GLU A 332 -7.87 -1.18 23.86
C GLU A 332 -8.09 -2.70 23.82
N ARG A 333 -9.35 -3.13 23.92
CA ARG A 333 -9.72 -4.56 23.89
C ARG A 333 -9.49 -5.19 22.52
N PHE A 334 -9.61 -4.41 21.43
CA PHE A 334 -9.25 -4.92 20.12
C PHE A 334 -7.75 -5.18 20.02
N PHE A 335 -6.90 -4.30 20.54
CA PHE A 335 -5.46 -4.54 20.53
C PHE A 335 -5.01 -5.66 21.46
N ASP A 336 -5.75 -5.96 22.53
CA ASP A 336 -5.55 -7.20 23.29
C ASP A 336 -5.85 -8.44 22.45
N LEU A 337 -6.96 -8.43 21.68
CA LEU A 337 -7.27 -9.50 20.72
C LEU A 337 -6.23 -9.59 19.58
N TYR A 338 -5.76 -8.44 19.07
CA TYR A 338 -4.72 -8.38 18.06
C TYR A 338 -3.46 -9.09 18.55
N ARG A 339 -3.03 -8.81 19.78
CA ARG A 339 -1.85 -9.45 20.39
C ARG A 339 -2.06 -10.94 20.65
N SER A 340 -3.26 -11.37 21.07
CA SER A 340 -3.54 -12.79 21.32
C SER A 340 -3.56 -13.63 20.03
N LEU A 341 -3.80 -13.00 18.88
CA LEU A 341 -3.72 -13.58 17.55
C LEU A 341 -2.39 -13.26 16.83
N SER A 342 -1.37 -12.89 17.60
CA SER A 342 -0.01 -12.60 17.13
C SER A 342 1.02 -13.52 17.79
N GLY A 343 2.19 -13.67 17.18
CA GLY A 343 3.27 -14.51 17.69
C GLY A 343 4.42 -14.69 16.71
N ASP A 344 5.15 -15.80 16.86
CA ASP A 344 6.08 -16.26 15.84
C ASP A 344 5.32 -16.90 14.66
N TYR A 345 6.04 -17.12 13.55
CA TYR A 345 5.44 -17.65 12.31
C TYR A 345 4.70 -18.97 12.56
N LYS A 346 5.36 -19.91 13.26
CA LYS A 346 4.83 -21.26 13.50
C LYS A 346 3.56 -21.23 14.34
N THR A 347 3.54 -20.39 15.37
CA THR A 347 2.40 -20.21 16.26
C THR A 347 1.20 -19.72 15.45
N VAL A 348 1.35 -18.60 14.74
CA VAL A 348 0.26 -17.98 13.97
C VAL A 348 -0.20 -18.89 12.83
N SER A 349 0.72 -19.51 12.08
CA SER A 349 0.37 -20.39 10.96
C SER A 349 -0.30 -21.70 11.41
N SER A 350 -0.12 -22.10 12.66
CA SER A 350 -0.71 -23.32 13.22
C SER A 350 -2.11 -23.14 13.84
N LEU A 351 -2.58 -21.90 13.99
CA LEU A 351 -3.88 -21.62 14.59
C LEU A 351 -5.00 -22.22 13.73
N SER A 352 -5.80 -23.10 14.34
CA SER A 352 -6.98 -23.66 13.69
C SER A 352 -8.13 -22.66 13.67
N CYS A 353 -9.11 -22.93 12.80
CA CYS A 353 -10.37 -22.17 12.76
C CYS A 353 -11.04 -22.10 14.15
N ASP A 354 -11.06 -23.22 14.89
CA ASP A 354 -11.67 -23.30 16.23
C ASP A 354 -10.88 -22.51 17.28
N ASP A 355 -9.54 -22.51 17.21
CA ASP A 355 -8.70 -21.70 18.11
C ASP A 355 -8.98 -20.21 17.93
N ILE A 356 -9.10 -19.77 16.68
CA ILE A 356 -9.36 -18.37 16.32
C ILE A 356 -10.76 -17.96 16.78
N LYS A 357 -11.79 -18.77 16.47
CA LYS A 357 -13.17 -18.54 16.93
C LYS A 357 -13.22 -18.43 18.44
N ARG A 358 -12.64 -19.39 19.18
CA ARG A 358 -12.60 -19.36 20.65
C ARG A 358 -11.94 -18.09 21.18
N THR A 359 -10.86 -17.64 20.54
CA THR A 359 -10.15 -16.42 20.95
C THR A 359 -11.04 -15.17 20.76
N ILE A 360 -11.76 -15.09 19.63
CA ILE A 360 -12.72 -14.00 19.35
C ILE A 360 -13.94 -14.08 20.29
N GLU A 361 -14.48 -15.28 20.53
CA GLU A 361 -15.59 -15.54 21.47
C GLU A 361 -15.24 -15.07 22.88
N MET A 362 -14.04 -15.39 23.35
CA MET A 362 -13.54 -14.93 24.65
C MET A 362 -13.40 -13.41 24.69
N ALA A 363 -12.87 -12.80 23.63
CA ALA A 363 -12.70 -11.35 23.56
C ALA A 363 -14.06 -10.62 23.57
N LEU A 364 -15.04 -11.09 22.80
CA LEU A 364 -16.38 -10.49 22.70
C LEU A 364 -17.34 -10.92 23.83
N ASN A 365 -16.98 -11.97 24.57
CA ASN A 365 -17.85 -12.62 25.56
C ASN A 365 -19.20 -13.08 24.95
N GLN A 366 -19.13 -13.69 23.77
CA GLN A 366 -20.27 -14.17 23.00
C GLN A 366 -19.90 -15.45 22.24
N PRO A 367 -20.82 -16.40 22.02
CA PRO A 367 -20.55 -17.57 21.20
C PRO A 367 -20.53 -17.21 19.70
N TRP A 368 -19.79 -17.98 18.89
CA TRP A 368 -19.56 -17.72 17.47
C TRP A 368 -20.84 -17.58 16.64
N PRO A 369 -21.91 -18.38 16.84
CA PRO A 369 -23.17 -18.19 16.12
C PRO A 369 -23.78 -16.80 16.34
N ASP A 370 -23.70 -16.26 17.56
CA ASP A 370 -24.23 -14.94 17.90
C ASP A 370 -23.36 -13.83 17.30
N ILE A 371 -22.03 -14.02 17.32
CA ILE A 371 -21.06 -13.13 16.67
C ILE A 371 -21.33 -13.07 15.16
N LYS A 372 -21.51 -14.23 14.51
CA LYS A 372 -21.81 -14.32 13.09
C LYS A 372 -23.16 -13.68 12.76
N SER A 373 -24.19 -13.90 13.57
CA SER A 373 -25.49 -13.24 13.40
C SER A 373 -25.37 -11.72 13.55
N GLY A 374 -24.69 -11.23 14.59
CA GLY A 374 -24.47 -9.81 14.82
C GLY A 374 -23.65 -9.14 13.72
N PHE A 375 -22.68 -9.87 13.16
CA PHE A 375 -21.91 -9.43 12.00
C PHE A 375 -22.79 -9.28 10.75
N LEU A 376 -23.63 -10.27 10.44
CA LEU A 376 -24.55 -10.19 9.29
C LEU A 376 -25.57 -9.03 9.46
N ASP A 377 -26.08 -8.84 10.67
CA ASP A 377 -26.94 -7.69 11.01
C ASP A 377 -26.22 -6.35 10.85
N PHE A 378 -24.93 -6.29 11.22
CA PHE A 378 -24.09 -5.12 11.02
C PHE A 378 -23.95 -4.78 9.53
N MET A 379 -23.70 -5.78 8.68
CA MET A 379 -23.60 -5.61 7.24
C MET A 379 -24.93 -5.16 6.62
N GLU A 380 -26.06 -5.76 7.00
CA GLU A 380 -27.38 -5.37 6.49
C GLU A 380 -27.78 -3.93 6.91
N LYS A 381 -27.46 -3.54 8.15
CA LYS A 381 -27.65 -2.16 8.63
C LYS A 381 -26.77 -1.17 7.87
N ARG A 382 -25.55 -1.56 7.51
CA ARG A 382 -24.65 -0.72 6.71
C ARG A 382 -25.26 -0.50 5.33
N ARG A 383 -25.65 -1.57 4.63
CA ARG A 383 -26.28 -1.53 3.30
C ARG A 383 -27.49 -0.59 3.25
N SER A 384 -28.35 -0.66 4.26
CA SER A 384 -29.58 0.16 4.31
C SER A 384 -29.35 1.64 4.67
N ARG A 385 -28.16 2.04 5.16
CA ARG A 385 -27.93 3.37 5.74
C ARG A 385 -26.69 4.11 5.25
N HIS A 386 -25.74 3.45 4.59
CA HIS A 386 -24.39 4.00 4.35
C HIS A 386 -23.92 3.89 2.89
N GLY A 387 -24.82 3.70 1.92
CA GLY A 387 -24.41 3.74 0.52
C GLY A 387 -23.83 5.12 0.19
N LEU A 388 -22.54 5.21 -0.18
CA LEU A 388 -21.96 6.45 -0.74
C LEU A 388 -22.61 6.84 -2.08
N ILE A 389 -23.31 5.88 -2.68
CA ILE A 389 -24.15 6.04 -3.86
C ILE A 389 -25.55 5.59 -3.51
N TYR A 390 -26.50 6.52 -3.50
CA TYR A 390 -27.92 6.18 -3.40
C TYR A 390 -28.51 6.21 -4.80
N PRO A 391 -29.22 5.16 -5.24
CA PRO A 391 -30.21 5.29 -6.30
C PRO A 391 -31.54 5.80 -5.68
N GLY A 392 -32.17 6.86 -6.20
CA GLY A 392 -33.40 7.40 -5.59
C GLY A 392 -33.85 8.79 -6.05
N GLU A 393 -34.73 9.45 -5.28
CA GLU A 393 -35.14 10.85 -5.49
C GLU A 393 -34.51 11.74 -4.41
N THR A 394 -33.62 12.64 -4.80
CA THR A 394 -33.24 13.78 -3.95
C THR A 394 -33.53 15.07 -4.70
N THR A 395 -33.96 16.11 -3.99
CA THR A 395 -34.13 17.45 -4.55
C THR A 395 -32.76 18.09 -4.70
N THR A 396 -32.30 18.26 -5.93
CA THR A 396 -31.17 19.13 -6.25
C THR A 396 -31.67 20.52 -6.63
N GLU A 397 -30.92 21.54 -6.22
CA GLU A 397 -31.37 22.93 -6.33
C GLU A 397 -30.75 23.65 -7.54
N LYS A 398 -29.60 23.15 -8.01
CA LYS A 398 -28.81 23.81 -9.06
C LYS A 398 -28.30 22.81 -10.09
N VAL A 399 -28.59 23.06 -11.37
CA VAL A 399 -27.99 22.34 -12.49
C VAL A 399 -26.61 22.94 -12.79
N LEU A 400 -25.59 22.08 -12.84
CA LEU A 400 -24.20 22.43 -13.11
C LEU A 400 -23.83 22.17 -14.56
N ILE A 401 -24.25 21.02 -15.10
CA ILE A 401 -23.99 20.59 -16.47
C ILE A 401 -25.31 20.10 -17.06
N ASN A 402 -25.60 20.51 -18.30
CA ASN A 402 -26.71 19.99 -19.09
C ASN A 402 -26.23 19.89 -20.55
N ASP A 403 -25.72 18.74 -20.94
CA ASP A 403 -25.03 18.54 -22.21
C ASP A 403 -25.19 17.08 -22.66
N SER A 404 -25.51 16.85 -23.94
CA SER A 404 -25.50 15.52 -24.55
C SER A 404 -26.36 14.47 -23.82
N GLY A 405 -27.48 14.88 -23.21
CA GLY A 405 -28.35 14.00 -22.44
C GLY A 405 -27.90 13.77 -20.98
N LEU A 406 -26.72 14.27 -20.60
CA LEU A 406 -26.23 14.33 -19.23
C LEU A 406 -26.78 15.55 -18.50
N VAL A 407 -27.31 15.35 -17.30
CA VAL A 407 -27.60 16.41 -16.35
C VAL A 407 -26.83 16.13 -15.07
N LEU A 408 -25.91 17.03 -14.72
CA LEU A 408 -25.24 17.05 -13.42
C LEU A 408 -25.87 18.16 -12.58
N SER A 409 -26.38 17.83 -11.40
CA SER A 409 -26.98 18.82 -10.50
C SER A 409 -26.52 18.60 -9.06
N VAL A 410 -26.60 19.65 -8.25
CA VAL A 410 -26.04 19.67 -6.89
C VAL A 410 -27.05 20.23 -5.87
N SER A 411 -26.93 19.77 -4.64
CA SER A 411 -27.51 20.34 -3.42
C SER A 411 -26.41 20.55 -2.37
N ASP A 412 -26.78 20.97 -1.16
CA ASP A 412 -25.82 21.13 -0.05
C ASP A 412 -25.06 19.85 0.29
N LYS A 413 -25.63 18.67 -0.03
CA LYS A 413 -25.04 17.36 0.30
C LYS A 413 -24.77 16.49 -0.93
N TRP A 414 -25.58 16.58 -1.98
CA TRP A 414 -25.58 15.55 -3.03
C TRP A 414 -25.18 16.11 -4.38
N LEU A 415 -24.36 15.36 -5.10
CA LEU A 415 -24.15 15.48 -6.54
C LEU A 415 -25.00 14.43 -7.26
N LYS A 416 -26.02 14.87 -8.00
CA LYS A 416 -26.90 14.00 -8.79
C LYS A 416 -26.44 13.93 -10.24
N ILE A 417 -26.42 12.72 -10.77
CA ILE A 417 -26.21 12.42 -12.18
C ILE A 417 -27.49 11.85 -12.77
N GLU A 418 -27.94 12.45 -13.87
CA GLU A 418 -28.95 11.88 -14.75
C GLU A 418 -28.39 11.75 -16.15
N TYR A 419 -28.60 10.62 -16.81
CA TYR A 419 -28.23 10.44 -18.21
C TYR A 419 -29.35 9.75 -18.98
N ARG A 420 -29.76 10.37 -20.09
CA ARG A 420 -30.71 9.81 -21.05
C ARG A 420 -30.03 9.72 -22.41
N ASN A 421 -30.06 8.54 -23.03
CA ASN A 421 -29.61 8.37 -24.41
C ASN A 421 -30.82 8.12 -25.32
N GLU A 422 -31.12 9.07 -26.20
CA GLU A 422 -32.25 8.96 -27.13
C GLU A 422 -31.91 8.20 -28.43
N SER A 423 -30.62 7.96 -28.70
CA SER A 423 -30.16 7.63 -30.07
C SER A 423 -29.27 6.38 -30.18
N ASP A 424 -28.65 5.93 -29.09
CA ASP A 424 -27.75 4.77 -29.08
C ASP A 424 -28.13 3.80 -27.94
N ASN A 425 -28.08 2.51 -28.21
CA ASN A 425 -28.28 1.45 -27.21
C ASN A 425 -27.12 1.37 -26.21
N ARG A 426 -26.02 2.11 -26.44
CA ARG A 426 -24.90 2.22 -25.50
C ARG A 426 -25.18 3.29 -24.45
N MET A 427 -25.62 2.83 -23.28
CA MET A 427 -25.66 3.61 -22.05
C MET A 427 -24.29 3.53 -21.38
N GLU A 428 -23.28 4.22 -21.92
CA GLU A 428 -21.96 4.40 -21.30
C GLU A 428 -21.54 5.85 -21.42
N MET A 429 -20.97 6.42 -20.36
CA MET A 429 -20.37 7.75 -20.41
C MET A 429 -19.26 7.91 -19.37
N ASN A 430 -18.32 8.79 -19.70
CA ASN A 430 -17.24 9.20 -18.83
C ASN A 430 -17.26 10.73 -18.71
N LEU A 431 -17.37 11.25 -17.49
CA LEU A 431 -17.32 12.66 -17.19
C LEU A 431 -16.04 12.96 -16.39
N LEU A 432 -15.20 13.84 -16.91
CA LEU A 432 -14.04 14.38 -16.21
C LEU A 432 -14.39 15.75 -15.65
N LEU A 433 -13.96 16.03 -14.42
CA LEU A 433 -14.28 17.25 -13.67
C LEU A 433 -13.02 17.84 -13.00
N ASP A 434 -13.07 19.14 -12.73
CA ASP A 434 -12.12 19.88 -11.88
C ASP A 434 -10.69 19.82 -12.41
N LYS A 435 -10.41 20.63 -13.44
CA LYS A 435 -9.10 20.69 -14.06
C LYS A 435 -8.13 21.48 -13.19
N GLU A 436 -7.17 20.77 -12.61
CA GLU A 436 -6.20 21.28 -11.65
C GLU A 436 -4.88 21.66 -12.36
N PRO A 437 -4.45 22.94 -12.33
CA PRO A 437 -3.22 23.37 -13.00
C PRO A 437 -1.97 22.59 -12.58
N GLN A 438 -1.90 22.19 -11.30
CA GLN A 438 -0.79 21.40 -10.75
C GLN A 438 -0.70 19.96 -11.30
N LEU A 439 -1.74 19.50 -12.00
CA LEU A 439 -1.79 18.17 -12.61
C LEU A 439 -1.50 18.16 -14.13
N ALA A 440 -1.32 19.33 -14.76
CA ALA A 440 -1.23 19.45 -16.21
C ALA A 440 -0.11 18.61 -16.87
N ASP A 441 1.03 18.43 -16.19
CA ASP A 441 2.18 17.64 -16.67
C ASP A 441 2.38 16.35 -15.85
N LYS A 442 1.34 15.92 -15.14
CA LYS A 442 1.38 14.71 -14.30
C LYS A 442 0.78 13.51 -15.03
N LYS A 443 0.96 12.34 -14.44
CA LYS A 443 0.34 11.08 -14.87
C LYS A 443 -0.47 10.49 -13.73
N SER A 444 -1.56 9.81 -14.07
CA SER A 444 -2.41 9.07 -13.13
C SER A 444 -2.45 7.62 -13.58
N MET A 445 -2.00 6.71 -12.71
CA MET A 445 -2.04 5.27 -12.99
C MET A 445 -3.48 4.79 -13.16
N LEU A 446 -4.38 5.31 -12.31
CA LEU A 446 -5.80 4.95 -12.35
C LEU A 446 -6.46 5.45 -13.65
N PHE A 447 -6.09 6.64 -14.12
CA PHE A 447 -6.55 7.15 -15.41
C PHE A 447 -6.02 6.28 -16.58
N ASP A 448 -4.73 5.97 -16.57
CA ASP A 448 -4.09 5.18 -17.62
C ASP A 448 -4.69 3.76 -17.71
N GLU A 449 -4.99 3.14 -16.57
CA GLU A 449 -5.67 1.83 -16.50
C GLU A 449 -7.06 1.87 -17.14
N GLN A 450 -7.83 2.92 -16.89
CA GLN A 450 -9.19 3.06 -17.40
C GLN A 450 -9.25 3.35 -18.90
N TYR A 451 -8.37 4.22 -19.39
CA TYR A 451 -8.46 4.74 -20.76
C TYR A 451 -7.45 4.11 -21.72
N LYS A 452 -6.53 3.26 -21.25
CA LYS A 452 -5.64 2.39 -22.05
C LYS A 452 -5.05 3.08 -23.28
N THR A 453 -4.38 4.22 -23.05
CA THR A 453 -3.73 5.13 -24.02
C THR A 453 -4.62 5.85 -25.04
N ASN A 454 -5.95 5.63 -25.03
CA ASN A 454 -6.86 6.32 -25.94
C ASN A 454 -6.97 7.83 -25.66
N TYR A 455 -6.69 8.23 -24.41
CA TYR A 455 -6.74 9.62 -23.96
C TYR A 455 -5.49 9.93 -23.15
N GLY A 456 -4.95 11.15 -23.31
CA GLY A 456 -3.91 11.68 -22.44
C GLY A 456 -4.52 12.29 -21.18
N PHE A 457 -3.85 12.14 -20.03
CA PHE A 457 -4.29 12.78 -18.80
C PHE A 457 -4.06 14.30 -18.89
N GLU A 458 -5.15 15.06 -18.92
CA GLU A 458 -5.11 16.53 -19.09
C GLU A 458 -5.12 17.30 -17.76
N GLY A 459 -5.03 16.60 -16.63
CA GLY A 459 -5.05 17.20 -15.29
C GLY A 459 -6.43 17.38 -14.67
N PHE A 460 -7.45 16.67 -15.16
CA PHE A 460 -8.75 16.59 -14.46
C PHE A 460 -8.60 15.73 -13.21
N ARG A 461 -8.99 16.26 -12.05
CA ARG A 461 -8.85 15.53 -10.79
C ARG A 461 -9.86 14.41 -10.68
N PHE A 462 -11.12 14.65 -11.01
CA PHE A 462 -12.18 13.68 -10.79
C PHE A 462 -12.69 13.08 -12.10
N GLY A 463 -13.07 11.81 -12.03
CA GLY A 463 -13.73 11.07 -13.10
C GLY A 463 -15.00 10.41 -12.58
N ILE A 464 -16.05 10.44 -13.38
CA ILE A 464 -17.28 9.68 -13.15
C ILE A 464 -17.49 8.82 -14.38
N LYS A 465 -17.35 7.50 -14.20
CA LYS A 465 -17.58 6.52 -15.25
C LYS A 465 -18.80 5.71 -14.89
N PHE A 466 -19.71 5.55 -15.85
CA PHE A 466 -20.89 4.76 -15.64
C PHE A 466 -21.39 4.10 -16.92
N ASP A 467 -22.04 2.96 -16.74
CA ASP A 467 -22.86 2.29 -17.74
C ASP A 467 -24.20 1.83 -17.13
N LYS A 468 -25.00 1.05 -17.86
CA LYS A 468 -26.27 0.52 -17.35
C LYS A 468 -26.16 -0.39 -16.12
N ASN A 469 -24.97 -0.91 -15.80
CA ASN A 469 -24.74 -1.88 -14.73
C ASN A 469 -23.89 -1.31 -13.59
N GLU A 470 -23.09 -0.27 -13.81
CA GLU A 470 -22.24 0.29 -12.76
C GLU A 470 -22.03 1.78 -12.88
N ILE A 471 -21.72 2.41 -11.75
CA ILE A 471 -21.22 3.78 -11.68
C ILE A 471 -20.08 3.87 -10.65
N GLY A 472 -19.02 4.60 -10.99
CA GLY A 472 -17.90 4.86 -10.11
C GLY A 472 -17.45 6.32 -10.14
N LEU A 473 -16.96 6.77 -8.99
CA LEU A 473 -16.28 8.05 -8.79
C LEU A 473 -14.79 7.81 -8.51
N TYR A 474 -13.94 8.50 -9.25
CA TYR A 474 -12.50 8.32 -9.27
C TYR A 474 -11.82 9.67 -8.97
N ASP A 475 -10.85 9.68 -8.07
CA ASP A 475 -9.89 10.79 -7.88
C ASP A 475 -8.56 10.38 -8.52
N TYR A 476 -8.30 10.89 -9.72
CA TYR A 476 -7.09 10.63 -10.49
C TYR A 476 -5.86 11.31 -9.91
N ALA A 477 -6.03 12.40 -9.16
CA ALA A 477 -4.90 13.08 -8.52
C ALA A 477 -4.27 12.18 -7.46
N VAL A 478 -5.09 11.48 -6.69
CA VAL A 478 -4.64 10.54 -5.64
C VAL A 478 -4.80 9.08 -6.03
N ASN A 479 -5.04 8.78 -7.31
CA ASN A 479 -5.24 7.43 -7.83
C ASN A 479 -6.16 6.58 -6.94
N GLN A 480 -7.34 7.07 -6.57
CA GLN A 480 -8.27 6.36 -5.69
C GLN A 480 -9.71 6.33 -6.26
N ILE A 481 -10.33 5.15 -6.24
CA ILE A 481 -11.77 4.95 -6.41
C ILE A 481 -12.45 5.37 -5.11
N LYS A 482 -13.18 6.48 -5.14
CA LYS A 482 -13.82 7.10 -3.97
C LYS A 482 -15.18 6.47 -3.65
N ALA A 483 -15.92 6.07 -4.68
CA ALA A 483 -17.19 5.40 -4.55
C ALA A 483 -17.43 4.50 -5.77
N LYS A 484 -18.12 3.38 -5.58
CA LYS A 484 -18.52 2.49 -6.67
C LYS A 484 -19.83 1.79 -6.33
N PHE A 485 -20.72 1.72 -7.30
CA PHE A 485 -21.98 0.98 -7.24
C PHE A 485 -22.02 0.03 -8.43
N ILE A 486 -22.40 -1.21 -8.16
CA ILE A 486 -22.63 -2.25 -9.15
C ILE A 486 -24.08 -2.70 -8.97
N ASP A 487 -24.84 -2.64 -10.05
CA ASP A 487 -26.24 -3.00 -10.09
C ASP A 487 -26.41 -4.51 -9.87
N ASP A 488 -27.36 -4.87 -9.01
CA ASP A 488 -27.62 -6.25 -8.62
C ASP A 488 -28.46 -6.97 -9.69
N PRO A 489 -27.94 -8.01 -10.35
CA PRO A 489 -28.71 -8.76 -11.33
C PRO A 489 -29.90 -9.47 -10.67
N GLY A 490 -31.11 -8.93 -10.87
CA GLY A 490 -32.37 -9.54 -10.44
C GLY A 490 -33.13 -8.79 -9.36
N ILE A 491 -32.61 -7.64 -8.90
CA ILE A 491 -33.37 -6.69 -8.07
C ILE A 491 -33.64 -5.45 -8.93
N GLU A 492 -34.90 -5.03 -9.03
CA GLU A 492 -35.22 -3.75 -9.67
C GLU A 492 -34.51 -2.63 -8.91
N SER A 493 -33.60 -1.97 -9.59
CA SER A 493 -32.77 -0.92 -9.03
C SER A 493 -33.22 0.44 -9.53
N PRO A 494 -33.29 1.47 -8.66
CA PRO A 494 -33.58 2.83 -9.11
C PRO A 494 -32.43 3.44 -9.92
N TYR A 495 -31.32 2.72 -10.11
CA TYR A 495 -30.16 3.18 -10.87
C TYR A 495 -30.44 3.31 -12.36
N TYR A 496 -31.06 2.30 -12.99
CA TYR A 496 -31.36 2.28 -14.42
C TYR A 496 -32.85 2.03 -14.69
N ASP A 497 -33.53 3.06 -15.18
CA ASP A 497 -34.90 2.98 -15.64
C ASP A 497 -34.93 2.54 -17.11
N SER A 498 -35.27 1.27 -17.32
CA SER A 498 -35.39 0.67 -18.66
C SER A 498 -36.55 1.22 -19.49
N THR A 499 -37.57 1.81 -18.86
CA THR A 499 -38.73 2.41 -19.55
C THR A 499 -38.35 3.78 -20.10
N GLU A 500 -37.63 4.56 -19.29
CA GLU A 500 -37.18 5.90 -19.65
C GLU A 500 -35.80 5.93 -20.34
N ASN A 501 -35.13 4.78 -20.44
CA ASN A 501 -33.72 4.64 -20.83
C ASN A 501 -32.82 5.66 -20.10
N LYS A 502 -32.96 5.70 -18.77
CA LYS A 502 -32.37 6.73 -17.92
C LYS A 502 -31.54 6.14 -16.80
N ILE A 503 -30.32 6.62 -16.63
CA ILE A 503 -29.50 6.38 -15.44
C ILE A 503 -29.72 7.51 -14.44
N THR A 504 -29.88 7.18 -13.16
CA THR A 504 -29.93 8.16 -12.05
C THR A 504 -29.07 7.68 -10.88
N ALA A 505 -28.14 8.51 -10.43
CA ALA A 505 -27.28 8.22 -9.28
C ALA A 505 -26.94 9.49 -8.50
N TYR A 506 -26.55 9.33 -7.23
CA TYR A 506 -26.19 10.43 -6.35
C TYR A 506 -24.89 10.10 -5.63
N PHE A 507 -24.01 11.07 -5.48
CA PHE A 507 -22.79 10.96 -4.67
C PHE A 507 -22.82 11.99 -3.56
N ASP A 508 -22.24 11.66 -2.42
CA ASP A 508 -21.95 12.68 -1.42
C ASP A 508 -20.95 13.70 -2.01
N LEU A 509 -21.33 14.99 -1.96
CA LEU A 509 -20.55 16.09 -2.53
C LEU A 509 -19.18 16.22 -1.85
N GLU A 510 -19.07 15.80 -0.59
CA GLU A 510 -17.78 15.81 0.14
C GLU A 510 -16.73 14.93 -0.54
N LEU A 511 -17.14 13.88 -1.28
CA LEU A 511 -16.21 12.97 -1.98
C LEU A 511 -15.39 13.65 -3.08
N ILE A 512 -15.85 14.80 -3.59
CA ILE A 512 -15.17 15.59 -4.62
C ILE A 512 -14.66 16.94 -4.11
N GLY A 513 -14.59 17.11 -2.79
CA GLY A 513 -14.13 18.35 -2.15
C GLY A 513 -15.26 19.33 -1.79
N GLY A 514 -16.51 18.90 -1.80
CA GLY A 514 -17.62 19.73 -1.33
C GLY A 514 -17.95 20.88 -2.29
N ALA A 515 -18.34 22.02 -1.72
CA ALA A 515 -18.72 23.21 -2.49
C ALA A 515 -17.55 23.90 -3.23
N SER A 516 -16.29 23.52 -2.97
CA SER A 516 -15.12 24.15 -3.59
C SER A 516 -14.75 23.60 -4.98
N THR A 517 -15.37 22.52 -5.42
CA THR A 517 -15.05 21.89 -6.71
C THR A 517 -15.43 22.79 -7.88
N ASP A 518 -14.51 22.98 -8.83
CA ASP A 518 -14.80 23.74 -10.04
C ASP A 518 -15.46 22.87 -11.11
N PHE A 519 -16.79 22.94 -11.17
CA PHE A 519 -17.57 22.28 -12.21
C PHE A 519 -17.56 23.02 -13.56
N SER A 520 -16.94 24.21 -13.65
CA SER A 520 -16.84 24.94 -14.93
C SER A 520 -15.83 24.31 -15.88
N SER A 521 -14.88 23.53 -15.36
CA SER A 521 -13.91 22.76 -16.12
C SER A 521 -14.33 21.28 -16.18
N TYR A 522 -15.01 20.90 -17.26
CA TYR A 522 -15.44 19.51 -17.47
C TYR A 522 -15.13 19.01 -18.88
N ARG A 523 -15.10 17.69 -19.04
CA ARG A 523 -15.02 17.02 -20.35
C ARG A 523 -15.84 15.72 -20.35
N ILE A 524 -16.62 15.53 -21.40
CA ILE A 524 -17.31 14.27 -21.65
C ILE A 524 -16.48 13.44 -22.63
N LEU A 525 -16.12 12.22 -22.25
CA LEU A 525 -15.50 11.23 -23.15
C LEU A 525 -16.57 10.19 -23.54
N LYS A 526 -16.66 9.94 -24.84
CA LYS A 526 -17.58 8.96 -25.45
C LYS A 526 -16.80 7.77 -25.99
#